data_AF-A0A105A660-F1
#
_entry.id   AF-A0A105A660-F1
#
_cell.length_a   1.000
_cell.length_b   1.000
_cell.length_c   1.000
_cell.angle_alpha   90.00
_cell.angle_beta   90.00
_cell.angle_gamma   90.00
#
_symmetry.space_group_name_H-M   'P 1'
#
loop_
_entity.id
_entity.type
_entity.pdbx_description
1 polymer ?
#
loop_
_entity_poly.entity_id
_entity_poly.type
_entity_poly.pdbx_seq_one_letter_code
_entity_poly.pdbx_strand_id
1 'polypeptide(L)'
;MTISTKGLRLAEVWFQRALWIIAVVFAGFLIGLGGLIVGDLPRVEVTLDRDAFIDRQAAAPLRQTLAKLSADLTANRDATEQASMLLTAAEQDTQQARESFRTTIASRHATERAEQDPAVLAHARALEAATQRERDAQARIGTLKQAAQALEREQGATRLALGELEAQADRKLEAAQREQELRVFGIRLLFTLPLLLVAGWLFAKKRGSRYWPFVWGFIFFALYGFFVELVPYLPSYGGYVRYLVGIVLTIAVGQYAIRALSRYLEQKRREEQQPDVSRREAIDFVTAYARIAKKVCPGCERPLDTTDPNANFCPHCGICVFNACGQCRTRKNAFSRFCPSCGTFAGTTAPATPSTPAA
;
A
#
# COMPACT_ATOMS: atom_id res chain seq x y z
N MET A 1 -1.87 13.35 -32.85
CA MET A 1 -1.04 13.19 -34.06
C MET A 1 -0.38 11.83 -33.99
N THR A 2 -0.93 10.85 -34.69
CA THR A 2 -0.31 9.53 -34.86
C THR A 2 0.71 9.65 -35.98
N ILE A 3 1.95 9.98 -35.63
CA ILE A 3 3.05 10.02 -36.60
C ILE A 3 3.33 8.56 -36.97
N SER A 4 2.99 8.19 -38.20
CA SER A 4 3.29 6.88 -38.78
C SER A 4 4.80 6.73 -38.91
N THR A 5 5.43 6.00 -37.99
CA THR A 5 6.87 5.73 -37.96
C THR A 5 7.25 4.54 -38.85
N LYS A 6 6.83 4.53 -40.11
CA LYS A 6 7.23 3.47 -41.06
C LYS A 6 7.78 4.11 -42.32
N GLY A 7 9.11 4.30 -42.32
CA GLY A 7 9.89 4.81 -43.45
C GLY A 7 11.11 5.68 -43.09
N LEU A 8 11.37 5.99 -41.82
CA LEU A 8 12.45 6.91 -41.43
C LEU A 8 13.78 6.17 -41.20
N ARG A 9 14.89 6.77 -41.67
CA ARG A 9 16.26 6.27 -41.53
C ARG A 9 16.49 5.83 -40.07
N LEU A 10 17.08 4.65 -39.84
CA LEU A 10 17.34 4.10 -38.50
C LEU A 10 17.86 5.16 -37.50
N ALA A 11 18.72 6.06 -37.98
CA ALA A 11 19.25 7.19 -37.22
C ALA A 11 18.17 8.06 -36.56
N GLU A 12 17.07 8.39 -37.24
CA GLU A 12 16.03 9.30 -36.71
C GLU A 12 15.23 8.68 -35.56
N VAL A 13 14.95 7.37 -35.64
CA VAL A 13 14.33 6.62 -34.54
C VAL A 13 15.26 6.58 -33.33
N TRP A 14 16.57 6.39 -33.56
CA TRP A 14 17.57 6.43 -32.49
C TRP A 14 17.71 7.83 -31.87
N PHE A 15 17.66 8.91 -32.68
CA PHE A 15 17.66 10.28 -32.17
C PHE A 15 16.42 10.58 -31.33
N GLN A 16 15.22 10.14 -31.74
CA GLN A 16 14.01 10.31 -30.94
C GLN A 16 14.07 9.55 -29.61
N ARG A 17 14.64 8.33 -29.60
CA ARG A 17 14.85 7.55 -28.37
C ARG A 17 15.87 8.23 -27.44
N ALA A 18 16.96 8.74 -27.99
CA ALA A 18 17.96 9.48 -27.23
C ALA A 18 17.37 10.74 -26.58
N LEU A 19 16.50 11.48 -27.28
CA LEU A 19 15.81 12.65 -26.72
C LEU A 19 14.85 12.28 -25.58
N TRP A 20 14.17 11.14 -25.64
CA TRP A 20 13.39 10.63 -24.50
C TRP A 20 14.26 10.29 -23.30
N ILE A 21 15.43 9.67 -23.50
CA ILE A 21 16.37 9.39 -22.40
C ILE A 21 16.81 10.70 -21.75
N ILE A 22 17.15 11.72 -22.54
CA ILE A 22 17.52 13.05 -22.02
C ILE A 22 16.37 13.65 -21.20
N ALA A 23 15.12 13.52 -21.66
CA ALA A 23 13.95 14.00 -20.90
C ALA A 23 13.82 13.33 -19.52
N VAL A 24 14.03 12.01 -19.46
CA VAL A 24 13.96 11.25 -18.20
C VAL A 24 15.11 11.62 -17.26
N VAL A 25 16.33 11.75 -17.79
CA VAL A 25 17.50 12.16 -17.01
C VAL A 25 17.32 13.59 -16.48
N PHE A 26 16.84 14.51 -17.31
CA PHE A 26 16.51 15.88 -16.90
C PHE A 26 15.45 15.91 -15.80
N ALA A 27 14.39 15.10 -15.92
CA ALA A 27 13.39 14.94 -14.87
C ALA A 27 14.03 14.41 -13.57
N GLY A 28 14.93 13.42 -13.66
CA GLY A 28 15.66 12.87 -12.51
C GLY A 28 16.48 13.92 -11.77
N PHE A 29 17.19 14.79 -12.48
CA PHE A 29 17.92 15.92 -11.87
C PHE A 29 16.98 16.92 -11.18
N LEU A 30 15.84 17.25 -11.79
CA LEU A 30 14.84 18.13 -11.17
C LEU A 30 14.23 17.49 -9.91
N ILE A 31 13.95 16.18 -9.94
CA ILE A 31 13.46 15.43 -8.78
C ILE A 31 14.50 15.47 -7.64
N GLY A 32 15.77 15.19 -7.94
CA GLY A 32 16.84 15.23 -6.94
C GLY A 32 17.03 16.63 -6.34
N LEU A 33 16.99 17.67 -7.19
CA LEU A 33 17.09 19.06 -6.74
C LEU A 33 15.88 19.48 -5.89
N GLY A 34 14.67 19.07 -6.28
CA GLY A 34 13.44 19.33 -5.52
C GLY A 34 13.51 18.70 -4.12
N GLY A 35 13.94 17.44 -4.03
CA GLY A 35 14.10 16.75 -2.76
C GLY A 35 15.14 17.37 -1.82
N LEU A 36 16.23 17.93 -2.36
CA LEU A 36 17.23 18.68 -1.57
C LEU A 36 16.65 19.99 -1.03
N ILE A 37 15.96 20.76 -1.88
CA ILE A 37 15.35 22.04 -1.47
C ILE A 37 14.29 21.85 -0.40
N VAL A 38 13.47 20.79 -0.51
CA VAL A 38 12.42 20.48 0.47
C VAL A 38 13.01 19.83 1.73
N GLY A 39 14.10 19.06 1.60
CA GLY A 39 14.82 18.46 2.72
C GLY A 39 15.61 19.45 3.58
N ASP A 40 16.00 20.59 3.02
CA ASP A 40 16.71 21.69 3.72
C ASP A 40 15.77 22.66 4.44
N LEU A 41 14.44 22.48 4.36
CA LEU A 41 13.53 23.22 5.22
C LEU A 41 13.78 22.83 6.68
N PRO A 42 13.91 23.82 7.60
CA PRO A 42 14.22 23.54 8.99
C PRO A 42 13.22 22.51 9.52
N ARG A 43 13.73 21.35 9.95
CA ARG A 43 12.94 20.24 10.49
C ARG A 43 12.09 20.77 11.63
N VAL A 44 10.84 21.12 11.33
CA VAL A 44 9.80 21.44 12.31
C VAL A 44 9.29 20.13 12.90
N GLU A 45 10.18 19.21 13.27
CA GLU A 45 9.86 18.00 14.01
C GLU A 45 10.26 18.23 15.46
N VAL A 46 9.61 19.19 16.11
CA VAL A 46 9.50 19.11 17.57
C VAL A 46 8.63 17.88 17.81
N THR A 47 9.21 16.83 18.40
CA THR A 47 8.41 15.70 18.89
C THR A 47 7.51 16.25 19.99
N LEU A 48 6.26 16.52 19.63
CA LEU A 48 5.22 16.90 20.58
C LEU A 48 4.92 15.68 21.44
N ASP A 49 5.38 15.71 22.68
CA ASP A 49 5.13 14.66 23.66
C ASP A 49 3.90 15.00 24.51
N ARG A 50 3.15 13.99 24.93
CA ARG A 50 1.94 14.14 25.76
C ARG A 50 2.24 14.87 27.07
N ASP A 51 3.42 14.61 27.63
CA ASP A 51 3.90 15.24 28.87
C ASP A 51 4.19 16.76 28.73
N ALA A 52 4.18 17.30 27.51
CA ALA A 52 4.22 18.74 27.26
C ALA A 52 2.84 19.40 27.34
N PHE A 53 1.75 18.62 27.18
CA PHE A 53 0.37 19.12 27.17
C PHE A 53 -0.41 18.78 28.44
N ILE A 54 0.06 17.80 29.22
CA ILE A 54 -0.53 17.48 30.52
C ILE A 54 -0.17 18.56 31.54
N ASP A 55 -1.15 18.96 32.36
CA ASP A 55 -0.88 19.80 33.51
C ASP A 55 -0.11 18.98 34.56
N ARG A 56 1.21 19.13 34.55
CA ARG A 56 2.12 18.42 35.46
C ARG A 56 1.83 18.73 36.93
N GLN A 57 1.32 19.93 37.25
CA GLN A 57 1.01 20.32 38.62
C GLN A 57 -0.27 19.64 39.12
N ALA A 58 -1.26 19.44 38.24
CA ALA A 58 -2.48 18.69 38.57
C ALA A 58 -2.27 17.17 38.56
N ALA A 59 -1.43 16.64 37.66
CA ALA A 59 -1.20 15.20 37.51
C ALA A 59 -0.23 14.61 38.56
N ALA A 60 0.76 15.38 39.04
CA ALA A 60 1.73 14.94 40.04
C ALA A 60 1.09 14.43 41.36
N PRO A 61 0.16 15.16 42.02
CA PRO A 61 -0.47 14.67 43.24
C PRO A 61 -1.30 13.41 43.00
N LEU A 62 -2.02 13.31 41.88
CA LEU A 62 -2.80 12.11 41.53
C LEU A 62 -1.91 10.88 41.33
N ARG A 63 -0.76 11.04 40.64
CA ARG A 63 0.23 9.97 40.46
C ARG A 63 0.84 9.53 41.79
N GLN A 64 1.12 10.47 42.70
CA GLN A 64 1.60 10.16 44.05
C GLN A 64 0.53 9.42 44.87
N THR A 65 -0.73 9.84 44.80
CA THR A 65 -1.85 9.16 45.48
C THR A 65 -2.02 7.74 44.95
N LEU A 66 -1.92 7.51 43.63
CA LEU A 66 -1.95 6.15 43.07
C LEU A 66 -0.80 5.28 43.55
N ALA A 67 0.41 5.84 43.65
CA ALA A 67 1.57 5.11 44.19
C ALA A 67 1.34 4.71 45.65
N LYS A 68 0.82 5.63 46.49
CA LYS A 68 0.48 5.32 47.89
C LYS A 68 -0.62 4.26 47.99
N LEU A 69 -1.73 4.43 47.27
CA LEU A 69 -2.83 3.46 47.26
C LEU A 69 -2.37 2.07 46.78
N SER A 70 -1.43 2.01 45.83
CA SER A 70 -0.85 0.73 45.41
C SER A 70 -0.03 0.07 46.51
N ALA A 71 0.76 0.83 47.26
CA ALA A 71 1.51 0.33 48.41
C ALA A 71 0.58 -0.12 49.55
N ASP A 72 -0.49 0.64 49.82
CA ASP A 72 -1.47 0.31 50.85
C ASP A 72 -2.28 -0.96 50.51
N LEU A 73 -2.62 -1.15 49.23
CA LEU A 73 -3.24 -2.39 48.75
C LEU A 73 -2.31 -3.60 48.90
N THR A 74 -1.02 -3.44 48.58
CA THR A 74 -0.02 -4.50 48.81
C THR A 74 0.10 -4.82 50.30
N ALA A 75 0.21 -3.81 51.17
CA ALA A 75 0.30 -4.02 52.62
C ALA A 75 -0.98 -4.68 53.19
N ASN A 76 -2.17 -4.31 52.69
CA ASN A 76 -3.43 -4.95 53.09
C ASN A 76 -3.48 -6.42 52.64
N ARG A 77 -2.98 -6.72 51.44
CA ARG A 77 -2.87 -8.08 50.93
C ARG A 77 -1.97 -8.93 51.81
N ASP A 78 -0.78 -8.44 52.14
CA ASP A 78 0.17 -9.13 53.03
C ASP A 78 -0.45 -9.37 54.42
N ALA A 79 -1.13 -8.37 54.98
CA ALA A 79 -1.85 -8.50 56.25
C ALA A 79 -3.00 -9.51 56.19
N THR A 80 -3.69 -9.61 55.05
CA THR A 80 -4.75 -10.60 54.81
C THR A 80 -4.17 -12.01 54.72
N GLU A 81 -3.04 -12.18 54.04
CA GLU A 81 -2.32 -13.45 53.97
C GLU A 81 -1.85 -13.88 55.38
N GLN A 82 -1.30 -12.98 56.18
CA GLN A 82 -0.93 -13.27 57.57
C GLN A 82 -2.14 -13.63 58.44
N ALA A 83 -3.24 -12.89 58.33
CA ALA A 83 -4.47 -13.18 59.06
C ALA A 83 -5.08 -14.53 58.64
N SER A 84 -4.93 -14.93 57.38
CA SER A 84 -5.39 -16.23 56.88
C SER A 84 -4.60 -17.39 57.49
N MET A 85 -3.29 -17.23 57.66
CA MET A 85 -2.45 -18.22 58.35
C MET A 85 -2.85 -18.38 59.82
N LEU A 86 -3.15 -17.27 60.50
CA LEU A 86 -3.65 -17.30 61.89
C LEU A 86 -5.03 -17.93 62.00
N LEU A 87 -5.91 -17.70 61.02
CA LEU A 87 -7.21 -18.37 60.96
C LEU A 87 -7.02 -19.89 60.83
N THR A 88 -6.18 -20.35 59.92
CA THR A 88 -5.90 -21.80 59.77
C THR A 88 -5.37 -22.42 61.06
N ALA A 89 -4.48 -21.73 61.78
CA ALA A 89 -4.02 -22.19 63.10
C ALA A 89 -5.17 -22.23 64.13
N ALA A 90 -6.02 -21.20 64.19
CA ALA A 90 -7.16 -21.16 65.10
C ALA A 90 -8.23 -22.23 64.77
N GLU A 91 -8.42 -22.55 63.49
CA GLU A 91 -9.29 -23.66 63.04
C GLU A 91 -8.74 -25.01 63.52
N GLN A 92 -7.42 -25.23 63.40
CA GLN A 92 -6.76 -26.45 63.90
C GLN A 92 -6.88 -26.57 65.43
N ASP A 93 -6.62 -25.50 66.17
CA ASP A 93 -6.79 -25.45 67.63
C ASP A 93 -8.24 -25.79 68.04
N THR A 94 -9.21 -25.25 67.30
CA THR A 94 -10.63 -25.51 67.56
C THR A 94 -10.99 -26.96 67.25
N GLN A 95 -10.46 -27.55 66.17
CA GLN A 95 -10.63 -28.98 65.88
C GLN A 95 -10.03 -29.85 66.98
N GLN A 96 -8.80 -29.56 67.41
CA GLN A 96 -8.13 -30.29 68.50
C GLN A 96 -8.90 -30.16 69.83
N ALA A 97 -9.40 -28.97 70.16
CA ALA A 97 -10.22 -28.76 71.35
C ALA A 97 -11.53 -29.55 71.30
N ARG A 98 -12.17 -29.63 70.11
CA ARG A 98 -13.38 -30.45 69.90
C ARG A 98 -13.09 -31.95 70.06
N GLU A 99 -11.99 -32.43 69.51
CA GLU A 99 -11.55 -33.83 69.66
C GLU A 99 -11.22 -34.16 71.12
N SER A 100 -10.46 -33.30 71.80
CA SER A 100 -10.16 -33.46 73.22
C SER A 100 -11.42 -33.49 74.07
N PHE A 101 -12.37 -32.58 73.83
CA PHE A 101 -13.67 -32.56 74.50
C PHE A 101 -14.45 -33.85 74.26
N ARG A 102 -14.51 -34.34 73.01
CA ARG A 102 -15.17 -35.61 72.65
C ARG A 102 -14.54 -36.82 73.36
N THR A 103 -13.22 -36.91 73.39
CA THR A 103 -12.50 -38.00 74.07
C THR A 103 -12.74 -37.99 75.58
N THR A 104 -12.76 -36.80 76.20
CA THR A 104 -13.08 -36.63 77.63
C THR A 104 -14.52 -37.06 77.92
N ILE A 105 -15.49 -36.65 77.09
CA ILE A 105 -16.89 -37.10 77.24
C ILE A 105 -17.00 -38.62 77.07
N ALA A 106 -16.36 -39.20 76.04
CA ALA A 106 -16.44 -40.63 75.74
C ALA A 106 -15.82 -41.52 76.83
N SER A 107 -14.67 -41.13 77.38
CA SER A 107 -14.01 -41.88 78.47
C SER A 107 -14.77 -41.81 79.79
N ARG A 108 -15.45 -40.69 80.08
CA ARG A 108 -16.18 -40.47 81.34
C ARG A 108 -17.62 -40.97 81.31
N HIS A 109 -18.27 -41.03 80.15
CA HIS A 109 -19.58 -41.67 79.99
C HIS A 109 -19.58 -43.16 80.39
N ALA A 110 -18.41 -43.81 80.40
CA ALA A 110 -18.22 -45.18 80.85
C ALA A 110 -18.08 -45.34 82.38
N THR A 111 -17.97 -44.26 83.17
CA THR A 111 -17.55 -44.31 84.60
C THR A 111 -18.38 -43.44 85.58
N GLU A 112 -19.66 -43.15 85.29
CA GLU A 112 -20.65 -42.38 86.10
C GLU A 112 -20.75 -40.85 85.86
N ARG A 113 -21.85 -40.25 86.36
CA ARG A 113 -22.49 -38.95 86.03
C ARG A 113 -21.57 -37.82 85.53
N ALA A 114 -21.57 -37.61 84.21
CA ALA A 114 -20.76 -36.62 83.50
C ALA A 114 -21.18 -35.14 83.68
N GLU A 115 -22.35 -34.86 84.25
CA GLU A 115 -22.97 -33.52 84.23
C GLU A 115 -22.37 -32.51 85.23
N GLN A 116 -21.53 -32.95 86.18
CA GLN A 116 -20.91 -32.07 87.20
C GLN A 116 -19.39 -32.28 87.33
N ASP A 117 -18.75 -32.90 86.34
CA ASP A 117 -17.30 -33.17 86.38
C ASP A 117 -16.50 -31.87 86.09
N PRO A 118 -15.62 -31.42 87.01
CA PRO A 118 -14.78 -30.24 86.81
C PRO A 118 -13.87 -30.34 85.57
N ALA A 119 -13.50 -31.55 85.13
CA ALA A 119 -12.71 -31.76 83.91
C ALA A 119 -13.52 -31.45 82.64
N VAL A 120 -14.79 -31.85 82.58
CA VAL A 120 -15.67 -31.56 81.43
C VAL A 120 -15.91 -30.06 81.29
N LEU A 121 -16.11 -29.36 82.41
CA LEU A 121 -16.24 -27.90 82.44
C LEU A 121 -14.95 -27.20 82.00
N ALA A 122 -13.78 -27.73 82.36
CA ALA A 122 -12.49 -27.18 81.91
C ALA A 122 -12.30 -27.32 80.39
N HIS A 123 -12.62 -28.48 79.81
CA HIS A 123 -12.55 -28.69 78.36
C HIS A 123 -13.63 -27.90 77.59
N ALA A 124 -14.83 -27.72 78.17
CA ALA A 124 -15.87 -26.88 77.59
C ALA A 124 -15.41 -25.41 77.50
N ARG A 125 -14.83 -24.86 78.57
CA ARG A 125 -14.24 -23.51 78.56
C ARG A 125 -13.09 -23.38 77.56
N ALA A 126 -12.25 -24.41 77.43
CA ALA A 126 -11.16 -24.42 76.45
C ALA A 126 -11.68 -24.41 75.00
N LEU A 127 -12.75 -25.15 74.73
CA LEU A 127 -13.43 -25.15 73.43
C LEU A 127 -14.09 -23.82 73.11
N GLU A 128 -14.77 -23.21 74.08
CA GLU A 128 -15.35 -21.87 73.94
C GLU A 128 -14.28 -20.82 73.64
N ALA A 129 -13.15 -20.85 74.37
CA ALA A 129 -12.02 -19.96 74.12
C ALA A 129 -11.40 -20.16 72.72
N ALA A 130 -11.25 -21.41 72.26
CA ALA A 130 -10.76 -21.71 70.91
C ALA A 130 -11.73 -21.18 69.83
N THR A 131 -13.03 -21.42 70.00
CA THR A 131 -14.08 -20.94 69.09
C THR A 131 -14.13 -19.41 69.02
N GLN A 132 -13.91 -18.72 70.14
CA GLN A 132 -13.83 -17.25 70.16
C GLN A 132 -12.62 -16.75 69.36
N ARG A 133 -11.44 -17.38 69.51
CA ARG A 133 -10.25 -17.03 68.72
C ARG A 133 -10.47 -17.22 67.22
N GLU A 134 -11.16 -18.29 66.81
CA GLU A 134 -11.53 -18.51 65.41
C GLU A 134 -12.44 -17.38 64.88
N ARG A 135 -13.47 -16.98 65.64
CA ARG A 135 -14.36 -15.87 65.27
C ARG A 135 -13.64 -14.54 65.18
N ASP A 136 -12.74 -14.25 66.12
CA ASP A 136 -11.95 -13.02 66.12
C ASP A 136 -11.00 -12.97 64.90
N ALA A 137 -10.40 -14.11 64.52
CA ALA A 137 -9.60 -14.24 63.30
C ALA A 137 -10.43 -14.05 62.03
N GLN A 138 -11.63 -14.63 61.95
CA GLN A 138 -12.56 -14.42 60.83
C GLN A 138 -13.01 -12.96 60.73
N ALA A 139 -13.34 -12.33 61.86
CA ALA A 139 -13.71 -10.92 61.92
C ALA A 139 -12.56 -10.02 61.43
N ARG A 140 -11.32 -10.32 61.82
CA ARG A 140 -10.14 -9.60 61.34
C ARG A 140 -10.01 -9.65 59.82
N ILE A 141 -10.16 -10.83 59.20
CA ILE A 141 -10.16 -10.96 57.73
C ILE A 141 -11.31 -10.16 57.11
N GLY A 142 -12.49 -10.17 57.72
CA GLY A 142 -13.62 -9.34 57.29
C GLY A 142 -13.29 -7.85 57.24
N THR A 143 -12.66 -7.32 58.29
CA THR A 143 -12.23 -5.90 58.33
C THR A 143 -11.17 -5.57 57.28
N LEU A 144 -10.21 -6.47 57.04
CA LEU A 144 -9.17 -6.28 56.02
C LEU A 144 -9.76 -6.25 54.61
N LYS A 145 -10.70 -7.15 54.30
CA LYS A 145 -11.42 -7.17 53.02
C LYS A 145 -12.24 -5.90 52.80
N GLN A 146 -12.91 -5.39 53.82
CA GLN A 146 -13.65 -4.12 53.73
C GLN A 146 -12.70 -2.94 53.46
N ALA A 147 -11.54 -2.90 54.13
CA ALA A 147 -10.51 -1.89 53.88
C ALA A 147 -9.94 -1.99 52.45
N ALA A 148 -9.71 -3.20 51.94
CA ALA A 148 -9.25 -3.42 50.56
C ALA A 148 -10.26 -2.86 49.54
N GLN A 149 -11.56 -3.13 49.72
CA GLN A 149 -12.60 -2.58 48.84
C GLN A 149 -12.65 -1.04 48.87
N ALA A 150 -12.41 -0.41 50.02
CA ALA A 150 -12.35 1.04 50.13
C ALA A 150 -11.15 1.60 49.35
N LEU A 151 -9.97 1.01 49.51
CA LEU A 151 -8.75 1.37 48.78
C LEU A 151 -8.91 1.19 47.26
N GLU A 152 -9.54 0.10 46.82
CA GLU A 152 -9.82 -0.15 45.39
C GLU A 152 -10.76 0.91 44.79
N ARG A 153 -11.81 1.32 45.53
CA ARG A 153 -12.72 2.38 45.09
C ARG A 153 -12.00 3.72 44.95
N GLU A 154 -11.15 4.06 45.91
CA GLU A 154 -10.34 5.29 45.87
C GLU A 154 -9.32 5.25 44.73
N GLN A 155 -8.69 4.10 44.50
CA GLN A 155 -7.78 3.90 43.36
C GLN A 155 -8.52 4.05 42.03
N GLY A 156 -9.72 3.48 41.91
CA GLY A 156 -10.58 3.63 40.73
C GLY A 156 -10.93 5.09 40.47
N ALA A 157 -11.37 5.83 41.49
CA ALA A 157 -11.69 7.26 41.37
C ALA A 157 -10.47 8.10 40.96
N THR A 158 -9.31 7.82 41.56
CA THR A 158 -8.06 8.54 41.26
C THR A 158 -7.57 8.25 39.84
N ARG A 159 -7.71 6.99 39.36
CA ARG A 159 -7.40 6.62 37.97
C ARG A 159 -8.30 7.32 36.96
N LEU A 160 -9.60 7.42 37.27
CA LEU A 160 -10.54 8.16 36.42
C LEU A 160 -10.19 9.64 36.33
N ALA A 161 -9.87 10.27 37.47
CA ALA A 161 -9.45 11.68 37.50
C ALA A 161 -8.15 11.91 36.70
N LEU A 162 -7.17 11.03 36.83
CA LEU A 162 -5.94 11.10 36.03
C LEU A 162 -6.22 10.88 34.54
N GLY A 163 -7.09 9.90 34.21
CA GLY A 163 -7.52 9.59 32.86
C GLY A 163 -8.20 10.76 32.15
N GLU A 164 -8.97 11.58 32.87
CA GLU A 164 -9.59 12.79 32.29
C GLU A 164 -8.55 13.85 31.92
N LEU A 165 -7.57 14.12 32.80
CA LEU A 165 -6.46 15.04 32.48
C LEU A 165 -5.66 14.57 31.28
N GLU A 166 -5.42 13.27 31.24
CA GLU A 166 -4.75 12.55 30.17
C GLU A 166 -5.51 12.64 28.83
N ALA A 167 -6.83 12.43 28.84
CA ALA A 167 -7.68 12.57 27.66
C ALA A 167 -7.78 14.02 27.16
N GLN A 168 -7.70 15.00 28.04
CA GLN A 168 -7.62 16.42 27.66
C GLN A 168 -6.26 16.76 27.04
N ALA A 169 -5.17 16.20 27.57
CA ALA A 169 -3.84 16.34 27.00
C ALA A 169 -3.78 15.71 25.60
N ASP A 170 -4.36 14.52 25.42
CA ASP A 170 -4.43 13.82 24.12
C ASP A 170 -5.16 14.65 23.07
N ARG A 171 -6.31 15.25 23.43
CA ARG A 171 -7.05 16.13 22.52
C ARG A 171 -6.23 17.36 22.09
N LYS A 172 -5.46 17.95 23.00
CA LYS A 172 -4.56 19.08 22.68
C LYS A 172 -3.38 18.63 21.81
N LEU A 173 -2.81 17.46 22.11
CA LEU A 173 -1.74 16.86 21.34
C LEU A 173 -2.19 16.59 19.89
N GLU A 174 -3.35 15.95 19.71
CA GLU A 174 -3.92 15.71 18.39
C GLU A 174 -4.17 17.01 17.62
N ALA A 175 -4.71 18.05 18.28
CA ALA A 175 -4.93 19.33 17.64
C ALA A 175 -3.62 20.00 17.18
N ALA A 176 -2.59 19.96 18.03
CA ALA A 176 -1.29 20.54 17.73
C ALA A 176 -0.54 19.74 16.64
N GLN A 177 -0.64 18.41 16.65
CA GLN A 177 -0.12 17.53 15.59
C GLN A 177 -0.81 17.84 14.25
N ARG A 178 -2.14 17.95 14.23
CA ARG A 178 -2.88 18.32 13.01
C ARG A 178 -2.44 19.68 12.47
N GLU A 179 -2.22 20.66 13.33
CA GLU A 179 -1.76 21.99 12.92
C GLU A 179 -0.35 21.93 12.32
N GLN A 180 0.56 21.17 12.93
CA GLN A 180 1.91 20.95 12.42
C GLN A 180 1.89 20.24 11.05
N GLU A 181 1.09 19.18 10.91
CA GLU A 181 0.86 18.48 9.64
C GLU A 181 0.30 19.43 8.57
N LEU A 182 -0.70 20.25 8.92
CA LEU A 182 -1.30 21.24 8.02
C LEU A 182 -0.30 22.32 7.58
N ARG A 183 0.59 22.78 8.48
CA ARG A 183 1.64 23.74 8.14
C ARG A 183 2.66 23.14 7.18
N VAL A 184 3.15 21.93 7.48
CA VAL A 184 4.10 21.21 6.61
C VAL A 184 3.47 20.95 5.24
N PHE A 185 2.23 20.48 5.23
CA PHE A 185 1.45 20.28 4.01
C PHE A 185 1.28 21.60 3.23
N GLY A 186 0.90 22.68 3.91
CA GLY A 186 0.69 24.00 3.30
C GLY A 186 1.95 24.55 2.64
N ILE A 187 3.11 24.37 3.28
CA ILE A 187 4.40 24.76 2.70
C ILE A 187 4.69 23.92 1.44
N ARG A 188 4.54 22.60 1.50
CA ARG A 188 4.75 21.74 0.31
C ARG A 188 3.76 22.01 -0.81
N LEU A 189 2.50 22.32 -0.47
CA LEU A 189 1.48 22.72 -1.44
C LEU A 189 1.87 24.04 -2.13
N LEU A 190 2.40 25.00 -1.39
CA LEU A 190 2.85 26.29 -1.92
C LEU A 190 3.97 26.12 -2.98
N PHE A 191 4.83 25.10 -2.83
CA PHE A 191 5.88 24.80 -3.81
C PHE A 191 5.41 23.91 -4.98
N THR A 192 4.59 22.89 -4.71
CA THR A 192 4.19 21.91 -5.74
C THR A 192 3.05 22.41 -6.65
N LEU A 193 2.13 23.21 -6.13
CA LEU A 193 1.01 23.77 -6.89
C LEU A 193 1.45 24.69 -8.05
N PRO A 194 2.37 25.65 -7.88
CA PRO A 194 2.86 26.45 -9.01
C PRO A 194 3.59 25.60 -10.05
N LEU A 195 4.35 24.58 -9.62
CA LEU A 195 4.99 23.62 -10.54
C LEU A 195 3.96 22.87 -11.39
N LEU A 196 2.86 22.39 -10.78
CA LEU A 196 1.78 21.73 -11.50
C LEU A 196 1.05 22.66 -12.46
N LEU A 197 0.82 23.93 -12.07
CA LEU A 197 0.23 24.93 -12.97
C LEU A 197 1.12 25.18 -14.19
N VAL A 198 2.43 25.33 -13.98
CA VAL A 198 3.40 25.48 -15.08
C VAL A 198 3.41 24.23 -15.96
N ALA A 199 3.35 23.03 -15.38
CA ALA A 199 3.31 21.77 -16.12
C ALA A 199 2.03 21.65 -16.97
N GLY A 200 0.87 22.01 -16.41
CA GLY A 200 -0.40 22.05 -17.13
C GLY A 200 -0.38 23.07 -18.28
N TRP A 201 0.19 24.26 -18.06
CA TRP A 201 0.35 25.27 -19.09
C TRP A 201 1.30 24.81 -20.22
N LEU A 202 2.44 24.22 -19.87
CA LEU A 202 3.39 23.67 -20.82
C LEU A 202 2.78 22.53 -21.65
N PHE A 203 1.99 21.67 -21.02
CA PHE A 203 1.26 20.60 -21.72
C PHE A 203 0.26 21.16 -22.74
N ALA A 204 -0.52 22.18 -22.34
CA ALA A 204 -1.52 22.80 -23.22
C ALA A 204 -0.89 23.54 -24.40
N LYS A 205 0.18 24.32 -24.17
CA LYS A 205 0.70 25.29 -25.15
C LYS A 205 2.01 24.88 -25.84
N LYS A 206 2.83 24.00 -25.26
CA LYS A 206 4.21 23.71 -25.71
C LYS A 206 4.52 22.25 -26.00
N ARG A 207 3.55 21.32 -25.89
CA ARG A 207 3.75 19.87 -26.12
C ARG A 207 4.31 19.48 -27.51
N GLY A 208 4.15 20.32 -28.53
CA GLY A 208 4.66 20.09 -29.89
C GLY A 208 5.85 20.98 -30.29
N SER A 209 6.47 21.68 -29.33
CA SER A 209 7.60 22.57 -29.61
C SER A 209 8.87 21.79 -29.94
N ARG A 210 9.87 22.46 -30.55
CA ARG A 210 11.22 21.90 -30.78
C ARG A 210 11.88 21.38 -29.50
N TYR A 211 11.56 22.00 -28.35
CA TYR A 211 12.04 21.62 -27.01
C TYR A 211 11.11 20.65 -26.27
N TRP A 212 10.29 19.88 -26.99
CA TRP A 212 9.35 18.92 -26.39
C TRP A 212 9.98 17.97 -25.35
N PRO A 213 11.25 17.50 -25.44
CA PRO A 213 11.81 16.60 -24.43
C PRO A 213 11.89 17.25 -23.04
N PHE A 214 12.27 18.53 -22.96
CA PHE A 214 12.34 19.26 -21.70
C PHE A 214 10.94 19.56 -21.13
N VAL A 215 9.96 19.81 -22.01
CA VAL A 215 8.55 19.98 -21.61
C VAL A 215 8.01 18.71 -20.96
N TRP A 216 8.24 17.55 -21.59
CA TRP A 216 7.82 16.26 -21.03
C TRP A 216 8.60 15.88 -19.77
N GLY A 217 9.91 16.18 -19.72
CA GLY A 217 10.72 16.01 -18.51
C GLY A 217 10.17 16.82 -17.32
N PHE A 218 9.81 18.09 -17.55
CA PHE A 218 9.18 18.93 -16.51
C PHE A 218 7.81 18.41 -16.08
N ILE A 219 7.00 17.91 -17.02
CA ILE A 219 5.70 17.29 -16.70
C ILE A 219 5.89 16.05 -15.83
N PHE A 220 6.86 15.18 -16.13
CA PHE A 220 7.15 14.02 -15.29
C PHE A 220 7.62 14.43 -13.89
N PHE A 221 8.50 15.44 -13.81
CA PHE A 221 8.94 15.99 -12.53
C PHE A 221 7.76 16.52 -11.70
N ALA A 222 6.88 17.34 -12.28
CA ALA A 222 5.73 17.90 -11.59
C ALA A 222 4.73 16.81 -11.15
N LEU A 223 4.49 15.80 -12.00
CA LEU A 223 3.67 14.65 -11.63
C LEU A 223 4.32 13.83 -10.52
N TYR A 224 5.63 13.61 -10.57
CA TYR A 224 6.35 12.90 -9.51
C TYR A 224 6.27 13.64 -8.18
N GLY A 225 6.57 14.94 -8.15
CA GLY A 225 6.46 15.76 -6.94
C GLY A 225 5.03 15.75 -6.38
N PHE A 226 4.01 15.78 -7.24
CA PHE A 226 2.63 15.63 -6.79
C PHE A 226 2.36 14.25 -6.15
N PHE A 227 2.70 13.16 -6.83
CA PHE A 227 2.34 11.80 -6.39
C PHE A 227 3.21 11.22 -5.27
N VAL A 228 4.47 11.62 -5.21
CA VAL A 228 5.47 11.04 -4.30
C VAL A 228 5.83 11.99 -3.16
N GLU A 229 5.74 13.30 -3.36
CA GLU A 229 6.17 14.28 -2.35
C GLU A 229 4.99 14.96 -1.65
N LEU A 230 3.93 15.30 -2.39
CA LEU A 230 2.74 15.96 -1.85
C LEU A 230 1.72 14.96 -1.29
N VAL A 231 1.38 13.95 -2.09
CA VAL A 231 0.31 12.98 -1.78
C VAL A 231 0.53 12.17 -0.48
N PRO A 232 1.74 11.68 -0.15
CA PRO A 232 1.94 10.91 1.08
C PRO A 232 1.74 11.71 2.38
N TYR A 233 1.71 13.03 2.30
CA TYR A 233 1.65 13.95 3.45
C TYR A 233 0.32 14.67 3.57
N LEU A 234 -0.68 14.23 2.80
CA LEU A 234 -2.04 14.78 2.85
C LEU A 234 -2.79 14.11 4.02
N PRO A 235 -3.15 14.86 5.09
CA PRO A 235 -3.81 14.28 6.27
C PRO A 235 -5.12 13.60 5.86
N SER A 236 -5.25 12.32 6.22
CA SER A 236 -6.32 11.34 5.93
C SER A 236 -6.76 11.11 4.47
N TYR A 237 -6.46 11.97 3.49
CA TYR A 237 -7.00 11.89 2.13
C TYR A 237 -5.99 11.60 1.01
N GLY A 238 -4.69 11.53 1.33
CA GLY A 238 -3.63 11.35 0.34
C GLY A 238 -3.79 10.07 -0.50
N GLY A 239 -4.11 8.96 0.17
CA GLY A 239 -4.37 7.68 -0.50
C GLY A 239 -5.51 7.77 -1.51
N TYR A 240 -6.64 8.37 -1.12
CA TYR A 240 -7.83 8.46 -1.97
C TYR A 240 -7.57 9.28 -3.23
N VAL A 241 -6.94 10.46 -3.10
CA VAL A 241 -6.59 11.30 -4.26
C VAL A 241 -5.65 10.54 -5.19
N ARG A 242 -4.62 9.87 -4.65
CA ARG A 242 -3.67 9.07 -5.43
C ARG A 242 -4.38 8.03 -6.29
N TYR A 243 -5.22 7.21 -5.66
CA TYR A 243 -5.88 6.11 -6.34
C TYR A 243 -6.95 6.61 -7.31
N LEU A 244 -7.70 7.65 -6.97
CA LEU A 244 -8.69 8.24 -7.87
C LEU A 244 -8.05 8.79 -9.14
N VAL A 245 -6.97 9.58 -9.03
CA VAL A 245 -6.27 10.09 -10.21
C VAL A 245 -5.64 8.94 -11.00
N GLY A 246 -5.06 7.94 -10.32
CA GLY A 246 -4.53 6.74 -10.97
C GLY A 246 -5.60 5.95 -11.77
N ILE A 247 -6.80 5.78 -11.21
CA ILE A 247 -7.94 5.16 -11.87
C ILE A 247 -8.35 5.96 -13.12
N VAL A 248 -8.53 7.28 -12.99
CA VAL A 248 -8.91 8.16 -14.11
C VAL A 248 -7.87 8.11 -15.22
N LEU A 249 -6.58 8.18 -14.88
CA LEU A 249 -5.48 8.09 -15.85
C LEU A 249 -5.50 6.74 -16.57
N THR A 250 -5.69 5.65 -15.84
CA THR A 250 -5.72 4.28 -16.39
C THR A 250 -6.91 4.11 -17.35
N ILE A 251 -8.10 4.60 -16.98
CA ILE A 251 -9.28 4.58 -17.84
C ILE A 251 -9.04 5.43 -19.10
N ALA A 252 -8.48 6.62 -18.97
CA ALA A 252 -8.20 7.50 -20.11
C ALA A 252 -7.18 6.88 -21.09
N VAL A 253 -6.07 6.35 -20.57
CA VAL A 253 -5.06 5.65 -21.36
C VAL A 253 -5.64 4.40 -22.01
N GLY A 254 -6.43 3.61 -21.27
CA GLY A 254 -7.13 2.44 -21.77
C GLY A 254 -8.08 2.78 -22.93
N GLN A 255 -8.93 3.79 -22.77
CA GLN A 255 -9.84 4.26 -23.81
C GLN A 255 -9.09 4.74 -25.06
N TYR A 256 -7.99 5.47 -24.88
CA TYR A 256 -7.15 5.92 -25.99
C TYR A 256 -6.52 4.73 -26.74
N ALA A 257 -5.95 3.78 -25.99
CA ALA A 257 -5.33 2.58 -26.56
C ALA A 257 -6.33 1.71 -27.31
N ILE A 258 -7.52 1.47 -26.73
CA ILE A 258 -8.61 0.71 -27.37
C ILE A 258 -9.02 1.41 -28.66
N ARG A 259 -9.32 2.71 -28.64
CA ARG A 259 -9.69 3.46 -29.86
C ARG A 259 -8.59 3.48 -30.92
N ALA A 260 -7.32 3.52 -30.51
CA ALA A 260 -6.19 3.45 -31.43
C ALA A 260 -6.10 2.06 -32.09
N LEU A 261 -6.25 0.99 -31.30
CA LEU A 261 -6.24 -0.38 -31.78
C LEU A 261 -7.42 -0.66 -32.71
N SER A 262 -8.63 -0.23 -32.34
CA SER A 262 -9.83 -0.39 -33.17
C SER A 262 -9.65 0.29 -34.54
N ARG A 263 -9.18 1.54 -34.57
CA ARG A 263 -8.88 2.24 -35.83
C ARG A 263 -7.82 1.53 -36.66
N TYR A 264 -6.77 1.03 -36.02
CA TYR A 264 -5.73 0.25 -36.70
C TYR A 264 -6.29 -1.02 -37.34
N LEU A 265 -7.12 -1.77 -36.61
CA LEU A 265 -7.75 -2.99 -37.11
C LEU A 265 -8.76 -2.72 -38.22
N GLU A 266 -9.55 -1.65 -38.12
CA GLU A 266 -10.48 -1.24 -39.18
C GLU A 266 -9.74 -0.85 -40.46
N GLN A 267 -8.65 -0.09 -40.34
CA GLN A 267 -7.83 0.28 -41.48
C GLN A 267 -7.21 -0.96 -42.15
N LYS A 268 -6.78 -1.94 -41.36
CA LYS A 268 -6.28 -3.23 -41.87
C LYS A 268 -7.35 -4.04 -42.59
N ARG A 269 -8.58 -4.12 -42.06
CA ARG A 269 -9.69 -4.80 -42.73
C ARG A 269 -10.05 -4.13 -44.07
N ARG A 270 -10.01 -2.80 -44.14
CA ARG A 270 -10.23 -2.06 -45.39
C ARG A 270 -9.13 -2.32 -46.41
N GLU A 271 -7.87 -2.40 -45.96
CA GLU A 271 -6.75 -2.81 -46.82
C GLU A 271 -6.97 -4.22 -47.38
N GLU A 272 -7.47 -5.17 -46.59
CA GLU A 272 -7.75 -6.57 -47.00
C GLU A 272 -8.89 -6.73 -48.02
N GLN A 273 -9.76 -5.73 -48.21
CA GLN A 273 -10.89 -5.77 -49.15
C GLN A 273 -10.61 -5.10 -50.52
N GLN A 274 -9.49 -4.39 -50.68
CA GLN A 274 -9.18 -3.67 -51.93
C GLN A 274 -8.53 -4.55 -53.03
N PRO A 275 -8.73 -4.29 -54.33
CA PRO A 275 -8.11 -5.05 -55.42
C PRO A 275 -6.57 -5.07 -55.36
N ASP A 276 -5.96 -6.18 -55.80
CA ASP A 276 -4.52 -6.46 -55.65
C ASP A 276 -3.57 -5.45 -56.32
N VAL A 277 -4.02 -4.72 -57.34
CA VAL A 277 -3.18 -3.81 -58.13
C VAL A 277 -2.96 -2.49 -57.40
N SER A 278 -4.02 -1.90 -56.86
CA SER A 278 -3.98 -0.67 -56.05
C SER A 278 -3.35 -0.88 -54.67
N ARG A 279 -3.43 -2.10 -54.12
CA ARG A 279 -2.79 -2.46 -52.85
C ARG A 279 -1.26 -2.49 -52.92
N ARG A 280 -0.67 -2.77 -54.09
CA ARG A 280 0.80 -2.80 -54.26
C ARG A 280 1.42 -1.41 -54.33
N GLU A 281 0.72 -0.45 -54.91
CA GLU A 281 1.17 0.93 -55.00
C GLU A 281 1.11 1.67 -53.66
N ALA A 282 0.18 1.28 -52.78
CA ALA A 282 0.01 1.88 -51.45
C ALA A 282 1.02 1.38 -50.39
N ILE A 283 1.65 0.21 -50.61
CA ILE A 283 2.61 -0.36 -49.65
C ILE A 283 4.01 0.19 -49.94
N ASP A 284 4.56 0.93 -48.98
CA ASP A 284 5.91 1.46 -49.07
C ASP A 284 6.97 0.34 -49.23
N PHE A 285 7.89 0.52 -50.18
CA PHE A 285 8.91 -0.45 -50.56
C PHE A 285 9.77 -0.90 -49.37
N VAL A 286 10.15 0.03 -48.49
CA VAL A 286 10.99 -0.27 -47.32
C VAL A 286 10.23 -1.17 -46.34
N THR A 287 8.94 -0.90 -46.15
CA THR A 287 8.06 -1.69 -45.28
C THR A 287 7.83 -3.09 -45.83
N ALA A 288 7.59 -3.23 -47.14
CA ALA A 288 7.43 -4.52 -47.79
C ALA A 288 8.70 -5.37 -47.69
N TYR A 289 9.86 -4.78 -47.97
CA TYR A 289 11.14 -5.47 -47.93
C TYR A 289 11.48 -5.96 -46.51
N ALA A 290 11.28 -5.12 -45.49
CA ALA A 290 11.53 -5.48 -44.10
C ALA A 290 10.62 -6.61 -43.58
N ARG A 291 9.35 -6.65 -44.03
CA ARG A 291 8.41 -7.71 -43.66
C ARG A 291 8.73 -9.03 -44.34
N ILE A 292 9.07 -9.01 -45.63
CA ILE A 292 9.48 -10.20 -46.38
C ILE A 292 10.76 -10.80 -45.79
N ALA A 293 11.74 -9.97 -45.41
CA ALA A 293 12.96 -10.42 -44.73
C ALA A 293 12.67 -11.14 -43.39
N LYS A 294 11.56 -10.80 -42.72
CA LYS A 294 11.08 -11.43 -41.49
C LYS A 294 10.08 -12.57 -41.72
N LYS A 295 9.90 -13.04 -42.97
CA LYS A 295 8.91 -14.08 -43.33
C LYS A 295 7.47 -13.68 -42.99
N VAL A 296 7.13 -12.40 -43.15
CA VAL A 296 5.78 -11.86 -42.90
C VAL A 296 5.23 -11.23 -44.18
N CYS A 297 3.97 -11.52 -44.50
CA CYS A 297 3.30 -10.95 -45.67
C CYS A 297 3.16 -9.41 -45.54
N PRO A 298 3.58 -8.61 -46.54
CA PRO A 298 3.41 -7.16 -46.53
C PRO A 298 1.96 -6.68 -46.47
N GLY A 299 1.01 -7.46 -46.98
CA GLY A 299 -0.42 -7.13 -46.99
C GLY A 299 -1.10 -7.47 -45.67
N CYS A 300 -1.27 -8.77 -45.37
CA CYS A 300 -2.05 -9.23 -44.22
C CYS A 300 -1.25 -9.46 -42.92
N GLU A 301 0.05 -9.19 -42.92
CA GLU A 301 0.94 -9.31 -41.75
C GLU A 301 0.97 -10.72 -41.10
N ARG A 302 0.50 -11.74 -41.81
CA ARG A 302 0.57 -13.15 -41.41
C ARG A 302 1.91 -13.78 -41.80
N PRO A 303 2.33 -14.87 -41.12
CA PRO A 303 3.50 -15.65 -41.52
C PRO A 303 3.40 -16.05 -43.00
N LEU A 304 4.53 -15.95 -43.70
CA LEU A 304 4.66 -16.26 -45.12
C LEU A 304 5.94 -17.07 -45.32
N ASP A 305 5.83 -18.21 -45.99
CA ASP A 305 7.01 -18.95 -46.42
C ASP A 305 7.65 -18.27 -47.63
N THR A 306 8.90 -17.85 -47.48
CA THR A 306 9.72 -17.22 -48.53
C THR A 306 10.77 -18.17 -49.10
N THR A 307 10.89 -19.38 -48.53
CA THR A 307 11.91 -20.37 -48.91
C THR A 307 11.48 -21.23 -50.10
N ASP A 308 10.18 -21.44 -50.28
CA ASP A 308 9.63 -22.08 -51.46
C ASP A 308 9.82 -21.20 -52.72
N PRO A 309 10.56 -21.67 -53.75
CA PRO A 309 10.74 -20.96 -55.02
C PRO A 309 9.45 -20.76 -55.82
N ASN A 310 8.45 -21.63 -55.62
CA ASN A 310 7.19 -21.62 -56.36
C ASN A 310 6.11 -20.76 -55.68
N ALA A 311 6.27 -20.44 -54.39
CA ALA A 311 5.37 -19.58 -53.64
C ALA A 311 5.57 -18.10 -54.01
N ASN A 312 4.83 -17.62 -55.02
CA ASN A 312 4.88 -16.23 -55.49
C ASN A 312 3.73 -15.35 -54.95
N PHE A 313 2.69 -15.97 -54.40
CA PHE A 313 1.51 -15.31 -53.85
C PHE A 313 1.29 -15.69 -52.38
N CYS A 314 0.69 -14.79 -51.61
CA CYS A 314 0.34 -15.09 -50.22
C CYS A 314 -0.94 -15.95 -50.17
N PRO A 315 -0.92 -17.11 -49.50
CA PRO A 315 -2.10 -17.99 -49.41
C PRO A 315 -3.24 -17.41 -48.57
N HIS A 316 -2.97 -16.39 -47.74
CA HIS A 316 -3.98 -15.79 -46.87
C HIS A 316 -4.73 -14.61 -47.49
N CYS A 317 -4.09 -13.86 -48.39
CA CYS A 317 -4.66 -12.63 -48.93
C CYS A 317 -4.50 -12.45 -50.44
N GLY A 318 -3.89 -13.40 -51.14
CA GLY A 318 -3.77 -13.39 -52.60
C GLY A 318 -2.71 -12.45 -53.18
N ILE A 319 -2.07 -11.60 -52.37
CA ILE A 319 -1.11 -10.62 -52.89
C ILE A 319 0.14 -11.29 -53.50
N CYS A 320 0.59 -10.82 -54.67
CA CYS A 320 1.86 -11.24 -55.27
C CYS A 320 3.03 -10.64 -54.48
N VAL A 321 3.85 -11.50 -53.92
CA VAL A 321 5.01 -11.14 -53.12
C VAL A 321 6.29 -11.21 -53.95
N PHE A 322 6.34 -12.14 -54.91
CA PHE A 322 7.47 -12.32 -55.81
C PHE A 322 7.00 -12.39 -57.26
N ASN A 323 7.70 -11.70 -58.16
CA ASN A 323 7.48 -11.77 -59.60
C ASN A 323 8.80 -11.98 -60.34
N ALA A 324 8.73 -12.46 -61.59
CA ALA A 324 9.90 -12.54 -62.44
C ALA A 324 10.20 -11.17 -63.08
N CYS A 325 11.48 -10.82 -63.23
CA CYS A 325 11.86 -9.67 -64.03
C CYS A 325 11.52 -9.89 -65.51
N GLY A 326 10.89 -8.91 -66.17
CA GLY A 326 10.58 -9.01 -67.60
C GLY A 326 11.82 -9.10 -68.52
N GLN A 327 12.99 -8.63 -68.07
CA GLN A 327 14.21 -8.61 -68.87
C GLN A 327 15.13 -9.82 -68.60
N CYS A 328 15.45 -10.12 -67.34
CA CYS A 328 16.38 -11.19 -66.98
C CYS A 328 15.70 -12.44 -66.40
N ARG A 329 14.36 -12.44 -66.27
CA ARG A 329 13.53 -13.52 -65.71
C ARG A 329 13.87 -13.94 -64.27
N THR A 330 14.79 -13.26 -63.59
CA THR A 330 15.10 -13.55 -62.18
C THR A 330 13.90 -13.25 -61.28
N ARG A 331 13.60 -14.18 -60.35
CA ARG A 331 12.60 -13.98 -59.29
C ARG A 331 13.06 -12.83 -58.39
N LYS A 332 12.24 -11.79 -58.31
CA LYS A 332 12.48 -10.60 -57.49
C LYS A 332 11.27 -10.31 -56.60
N ASN A 333 11.50 -9.49 -55.60
CA ASN A 333 10.41 -8.95 -54.78
C ASN A 333 9.49 -8.11 -55.67
N ALA A 334 8.18 -8.40 -55.66
CA ALA A 334 7.20 -7.71 -56.48
C ALA A 334 7.11 -6.21 -56.16
N PHE A 335 7.50 -5.81 -54.94
CA PHE A 335 7.53 -4.42 -54.47
C PHE A 335 8.83 -3.69 -54.85
N SER A 336 9.84 -4.37 -55.40
CA SER A 336 11.13 -3.74 -55.72
C SER A 336 11.02 -2.80 -56.92
N ARG A 337 11.45 -1.54 -56.72
CA ARG A 337 11.50 -0.53 -57.79
C ARG A 337 12.48 -0.90 -58.90
N PHE A 338 13.58 -1.57 -58.54
CA PHE A 338 14.60 -2.05 -59.46
C PHE A 338 14.80 -3.56 -59.31
N CYS A 339 15.21 -4.22 -60.38
CA CYS A 339 15.64 -5.62 -60.32
C CYS A 339 16.98 -5.73 -59.57
N PRO A 340 17.10 -6.59 -58.56
CA PRO A 340 18.36 -6.77 -57.83
C PRO A 340 19.48 -7.41 -58.68
N SER A 341 19.13 -8.05 -59.80
CA SER A 341 20.10 -8.76 -60.66
C SER A 341 20.57 -7.95 -61.85
N CYS A 342 19.69 -7.16 -62.49
CA CYS A 342 20.03 -6.39 -63.68
C CYS A 342 19.79 -4.87 -63.57
N GLY A 343 19.25 -4.39 -62.44
CA GLY A 343 19.03 -2.96 -62.20
C GLY A 343 17.83 -2.35 -62.93
N THR A 344 17.10 -3.11 -63.75
CA THR A 344 15.98 -2.59 -64.55
C THR A 344 14.81 -2.14 -63.69
N PHE A 345 14.24 -0.97 -63.99
CA PHE A 345 13.09 -0.41 -63.27
C PHE A 345 11.82 -1.25 -63.52
N ALA A 346 11.02 -1.45 -62.48
CA ALA A 346 9.86 -2.35 -62.50
C ALA A 346 8.60 -1.78 -63.18
N GLY A 347 8.61 -0.53 -63.66
CA GLY A 347 7.48 0.13 -64.31
C GLY A 347 7.21 -0.28 -65.78
N THR A 348 8.01 -1.17 -66.34
CA THR A 348 7.87 -1.62 -67.74
C THR A 348 7.26 -3.02 -67.79
N THR A 349 5.94 -3.12 -67.59
CA THR A 349 5.16 -4.29 -68.03
C THR A 349 4.02 -3.80 -68.91
N ALA A 350 4.19 -3.95 -70.23
CA ALA A 350 3.09 -3.90 -71.18
C ALA A 350 2.08 -5.02 -70.86
N PRO A 351 0.77 -4.79 -71.05
CA PRO A 351 -0.26 -5.79 -70.78
C PRO A 351 -0.06 -7.01 -71.70
N ALA A 352 -0.21 -8.21 -71.13
CA ALA A 352 -0.22 -9.45 -71.89
C ALA A 352 -1.41 -9.46 -72.86
N THR A 353 -1.13 -9.57 -74.16
CA THR A 353 -2.12 -9.74 -75.22
C THR A 353 -2.79 -11.12 -75.07
N PRO A 354 -4.12 -11.23 -75.19
CA PRO A 354 -4.80 -12.53 -75.20
C PRO A 354 -4.47 -13.29 -76.50
N SER A 355 -4.11 -14.56 -76.37
CA SER A 355 -3.91 -15.48 -77.48
C SER A 355 -5.26 -15.87 -78.12
N THR A 356 -5.44 -15.51 -79.38
CA THR A 356 -6.54 -15.97 -80.25
C THR A 356 -6.48 -17.49 -80.45
N PRO A 357 -7.60 -18.23 -80.40
CA PRO A 357 -7.62 -19.63 -80.82
C PRO A 357 -7.65 -19.72 -82.35
N ALA A 358 -6.80 -20.60 -82.90
CA ALA A 358 -6.84 -20.96 -84.32
C ALA A 358 -8.09 -21.81 -84.62
N ALA A 359 -8.63 -21.59 -85.82
CA ALA A 359 -9.86 -22.18 -86.36
C ALA A 359 -9.83 -23.70 -86.50
#